data_AF-A0A951A2Q1-F1
#
_entry.id   AF-A0A951A2Q1-F1
#
_cell.length_a   1.000
_cell.length_b   1.000
_cell.length_c   1.000
_cell.angle_alpha   90.00
_cell.angle_beta   90.00
_cell.angle_gamma   90.00
#
_symmetry.space_group_name_H-M   'P 1'
#
loop_
_entity.id
_entity.type
_entity.pdbx_description
1 polymer ?
#
loop_
_entity_poly.entity_id
_entity_poly.type
_entity_poly.pdbx_seq_one_letter_code
_entity_poly.pdbx_strand_id
1 'polypeptide(L)'
;ESYIHPITILSALPSAGVGALLMLTLLHYELSVIAIVGIILLIGIVKKNAIMMIDFALTAERYEGKSPQEAIHEACLLRFRPIMMTTFAALFGAMPIAFGQGGGAELRQPLGIAIIGGLLISQWLTLYTTPVIYLYLDRLSRWLGSRRGAPSRLADAMTDRPRPVLAEDPHGAE
;
A
#
# COMPACT_ATOMS: atom_id res chain seq x y z
N GLU A 1 12.21 16.04 9.61
CA GLU A 1 11.47 15.19 8.66
C GLU A 1 12.10 13.81 8.65
N SER A 2 11.30 12.76 8.87
CA SER A 2 11.79 11.49 9.40
C SER A 2 12.28 10.52 8.32
N TYR A 3 13.50 10.01 8.50
CA TYR A 3 14.14 8.91 7.76
C TYR A 3 13.34 7.60 7.77
N ILE A 4 12.25 7.54 8.54
CA ILE A 4 11.33 6.41 8.61
C ILE A 4 10.55 6.24 7.29
N HIS A 5 10.17 7.32 6.61
CA HIS A 5 9.39 7.24 5.36
C HIS A 5 10.12 6.55 4.19
N PRO A 6 11.37 6.90 3.88
CA PRO A 6 12.13 6.21 2.84
C PRO A 6 12.33 4.72 3.15
N ILE A 7 12.56 4.36 4.40
CA ILE A 7 12.80 2.96 4.82
C ILE A 7 11.55 2.11 4.53
N THR A 8 10.36 2.58 4.90
CA THR A 8 9.10 1.86 4.62
C THR A 8 8.89 1.61 3.13
N ILE A 9 9.22 2.59 2.28
CA ILE A 9 9.08 2.49 0.83
C ILE A 9 10.11 1.51 0.25
N LEU A 10 11.35 1.54 0.74
CA LEU A 10 12.41 0.62 0.33
C LEU A 10 12.10 -0.83 0.75
N SER A 11 11.40 -1.04 1.87
CA SER A 11 10.96 -2.37 2.33
C SER A 11 9.93 -3.03 1.42
N ALA A 12 9.30 -2.29 0.48
CA ALA A 12 8.38 -2.85 -0.51
C ALA A 12 9.09 -3.30 -1.82
N LEU A 13 10.38 -3.00 -1.98
CA LEU A 13 11.16 -3.44 -3.14
C LEU A 13 11.42 -4.95 -3.19
N PRO A 14 11.76 -5.62 -2.05
CA PRO A 14 12.02 -7.06 -2.06
C PRO A 14 10.80 -7.86 -2.51
N SER A 15 9.58 -7.43 -2.15
CA SER A 15 8.37 -8.15 -2.54
C SER A 15 8.23 -8.25 -4.05
N ALA A 16 8.53 -7.18 -4.80
CA ALA A 16 8.47 -7.16 -6.27
C ALA A 16 9.42 -8.18 -6.92
N GLY A 17 10.65 -8.27 -6.41
CA GLY A 17 11.63 -9.24 -6.88
C GLY A 17 11.24 -10.67 -6.52
N VAL A 18 10.79 -10.91 -5.29
CA VAL A 18 10.37 -12.24 -4.82
C VAL A 18 9.22 -12.79 -5.65
N GLY A 19 8.18 -11.98 -5.94
CA GLY A 19 7.04 -12.45 -6.73
C GLY A 19 7.41 -12.85 -8.16
N ALA A 20 8.29 -12.07 -8.81
CA ALA A 20 8.74 -12.36 -10.17
C ALA A 20 9.66 -13.58 -10.23
N LEU A 21 10.63 -13.67 -9.31
CA LEU A 21 11.54 -14.82 -9.20
C LEU A 21 10.78 -16.12 -8.89
N LEU A 22 9.80 -16.05 -7.99
CA LEU A 22 8.98 -17.21 -7.64
C LEU A 22 8.19 -17.72 -8.85
N MET A 23 7.64 -16.83 -9.67
CA MET A 23 6.90 -17.24 -10.86
C MET A 23 7.82 -17.82 -11.95
N LEU A 24 8.99 -17.21 -12.18
CA LEU A 24 9.97 -17.73 -13.14
C LEU A 24 10.44 -19.13 -12.74
N THR A 25 10.73 -19.34 -11.46
CA THR A 25 11.15 -20.66 -10.94
C THR A 25 10.02 -21.70 -11.02
N LEU A 26 8.77 -21.33 -10.71
CA LEU A 26 7.61 -22.21 -10.83
C LEU A 26 7.31 -22.64 -12.26
N LEU A 27 7.54 -21.75 -13.24
CA LEU A 27 7.32 -22.02 -14.66
C LEU A 27 8.59 -22.48 -15.38
N HIS A 28 9.67 -22.76 -14.63
CA HIS A 28 10.97 -23.22 -15.14
C HIS A 28 11.60 -22.30 -16.22
N TYR A 29 11.38 -20.99 -16.12
CA TYR A 29 12.06 -19.99 -16.94
C TYR A 29 13.33 -19.49 -16.25
N GLU A 30 14.38 -19.28 -17.05
CA GLU A 30 15.63 -18.72 -16.54
C GLU A 30 15.54 -17.22 -16.29
N LEU A 31 16.36 -16.74 -15.35
CA LEU A 31 16.54 -15.32 -15.10
C LEU A 31 17.39 -14.69 -16.21
N SER A 32 16.73 -14.29 -17.30
CA SER A 32 17.36 -13.58 -18.40
C SER A 32 17.45 -12.07 -18.15
N VAL A 33 18.26 -11.37 -18.94
CA VAL A 33 18.34 -9.88 -18.92
C VAL A 33 16.95 -9.26 -19.11
N ILE A 34 16.10 -9.88 -19.93
CA ILE A 34 14.75 -9.37 -20.20
C ILE A 34 13.82 -9.62 -19.01
N ALA A 35 13.94 -10.76 -18.33
CA ALA A 35 13.22 -11.00 -17.08
C ALA A 35 13.60 -9.94 -16.01
N ILE A 36 14.87 -9.54 -15.95
CA ILE A 36 15.35 -8.47 -15.07
C ILE A 36 14.70 -7.12 -15.41
N VAL A 37 14.56 -6.78 -16.71
CA VAL A 37 13.81 -5.58 -17.12
C VAL A 37 12.37 -5.63 -16.62
N GLY A 38 11.72 -6.79 -16.69
CA GLY A 38 10.40 -7.01 -16.09
C GLY A 38 10.36 -6.72 -14.60
N ILE A 39 11.34 -7.21 -13.83
CA ILE A 39 11.47 -6.95 -12.39
C ILE A 39 11.63 -5.46 -12.10
N ILE A 40 12.44 -4.74 -12.88
CA ILE A 40 12.64 -3.29 -12.70
C ILE A 40 11.34 -2.52 -12.96
N LEU A 41 10.57 -2.90 -13.99
CA LEU A 41 9.26 -2.29 -14.27
C LEU A 41 8.27 -2.57 -13.13
N LEU A 42 8.25 -3.80 -12.61
CA LEU A 42 7.40 -4.20 -11.49
C LEU A 42 7.67 -3.40 -10.24
N ILE A 43 8.94 -3.16 -9.92
CA ILE A 43 9.34 -2.30 -8.81
C ILE A 43 8.65 -0.94 -8.93
N GLY A 44 8.63 -0.33 -10.11
CA GLY A 44 7.96 0.97 -10.33
C GLY A 44 6.45 0.92 -10.09
N ILE A 45 5.77 -0.11 -10.61
CA ILE A 45 4.32 -0.26 -10.49
C ILE A 45 3.90 -0.48 -9.03
N VAL A 46 4.53 -1.44 -8.36
CA VAL A 46 4.20 -1.82 -6.98
C VAL A 46 4.57 -0.71 -6.00
N LYS A 47 5.75 -0.08 -6.17
CA LYS A 47 6.21 1.02 -5.30
C LYS A 47 5.30 2.24 -5.39
N LYS A 48 4.81 2.60 -6.59
CA LYS A 48 3.87 3.73 -6.73
C LYS A 48 2.62 3.49 -5.88
N ASN A 49 2.10 2.26 -5.88
CA ASN A 49 0.92 1.89 -5.11
C ASN A 49 1.19 1.95 -3.59
N ALA A 50 2.37 1.53 -3.13
CA ALA A 50 2.76 1.62 -1.72
C ALA A 50 2.97 3.06 -1.24
N ILE A 51 3.68 3.89 -2.02
CA ILE A 51 3.90 5.31 -1.71
C ILE A 51 2.56 6.02 -1.55
N MET A 52 1.65 5.83 -2.50
CA MET A 52 0.33 6.46 -2.50
C MET A 52 -0.54 6.07 -1.28
N MET A 53 -0.41 4.85 -0.76
CA MET A 53 -1.12 4.41 0.44
C MET A 53 -0.55 5.07 1.70
N ILE A 54 0.78 5.06 1.84
CA ILE A 54 1.47 5.67 2.98
C ILE A 54 1.20 7.18 3.04
N ASP A 55 1.27 7.84 1.87
CA ASP A 55 1.04 9.28 1.76
C ASP A 55 -0.40 9.67 2.15
N PHE A 56 -1.39 8.85 1.77
CA PHE A 56 -2.77 9.04 2.19
C PHE A 56 -2.94 8.84 3.70
N ALA A 57 -2.36 7.78 4.27
CA ALA A 57 -2.42 7.52 5.71
C ALA A 57 -1.80 8.68 6.51
N LEU A 58 -0.67 9.23 6.05
CA LEU A 58 -0.04 10.38 6.68
C LEU A 58 -0.86 11.65 6.59
N THR A 59 -1.52 11.85 5.45
CA THR A 59 -2.40 13.01 5.25
C THR A 59 -3.58 12.91 6.22
N ALA A 60 -4.21 11.75 6.34
CA ALA A 60 -5.29 11.52 7.31
C ALA A 60 -4.83 11.70 8.77
N GLU A 61 -3.62 11.25 9.13
CA GLU A 61 -3.06 11.44 10.46
C GLU A 61 -2.81 12.93 10.78
N ARG A 62 -2.25 13.69 9.83
CA ARG A 62 -1.86 15.09 10.04
C ARG A 62 -3.01 16.09 9.95
N TYR A 63 -3.91 15.91 8.98
CA TYR A 63 -4.96 16.88 8.68
C TYR A 63 -6.30 16.53 9.33
N GLU A 64 -6.57 15.24 9.54
CA GLU A 64 -7.84 14.76 10.10
C GLU A 64 -7.69 14.29 11.55
N GLY A 65 -6.46 14.22 12.08
CA GLY A 65 -6.17 13.83 13.46
C GLY A 65 -6.52 12.37 13.77
N LYS A 66 -6.72 11.54 12.74
CA LYS A 66 -7.08 10.12 12.87
C LYS A 66 -5.95 9.34 13.51
N SER A 67 -6.29 8.30 14.28
CA SER A 67 -5.26 7.39 14.80
C SER A 67 -4.56 6.66 13.64
N PRO A 68 -3.27 6.28 13.77
CA PRO A 68 -2.53 5.59 12.71
C PRO A 68 -3.24 4.34 12.19
N GLN A 69 -3.96 3.63 13.07
CA GLN A 69 -4.77 2.46 12.72
C GLN A 69 -5.97 2.81 11.84
N GLU A 70 -6.70 3.88 12.16
CA GLU A 70 -7.85 4.33 11.38
C GLU A 70 -7.39 4.90 10.03
N ALA A 71 -6.31 5.70 10.03
CA ALA A 71 -5.75 6.32 8.85
C ALA A 71 -5.26 5.28 7.81
N ILE A 72 -4.53 4.26 8.25
CA ILE A 72 -4.04 3.22 7.33
C ILE A 72 -5.19 2.32 6.83
N HIS A 73 -6.19 2.05 7.66
CA HIS A 73 -7.35 1.25 7.26
C HIS A 73 -8.16 1.95 6.17
N GLU A 74 -8.43 3.24 6.34
CA GLU A 74 -9.10 4.06 5.32
C GLU A 74 -8.25 4.18 4.04
N ALA A 75 -6.94 4.36 4.18
CA ALA A 75 -6.01 4.35 3.05
C ALA A 75 -6.10 3.04 2.26
N CYS A 76 -6.18 1.89 2.94
CA CYS A 76 -6.34 0.59 2.30
C CYS A 76 -7.66 0.50 1.51
N LEU A 77 -8.78 0.96 2.08
CA LEU A 77 -10.09 0.92 1.41
C LEU A 77 -10.12 1.81 0.16
N LEU A 78 -9.63 3.04 0.25
CA LEU A 78 -9.63 3.98 -0.87
C LEU A 78 -8.67 3.56 -1.99
N ARG A 79 -7.59 2.88 -1.65
CA ARG A 79 -6.57 2.43 -2.62
C ARG A 79 -6.86 1.05 -3.19
N PHE A 80 -7.73 0.24 -2.59
CA PHE A 80 -8.06 -1.09 -3.11
C PHE A 80 -8.53 -1.04 -4.57
N ARG A 81 -9.49 -0.17 -4.89
CA ARG A 81 -10.01 0.01 -6.26
C ARG A 81 -8.90 0.43 -7.26
N PRO A 82 -8.15 1.52 -7.02
CA PRO A 82 -7.02 1.90 -7.86
C PRO A 82 -5.94 0.83 -8.03
N ILE A 83 -5.59 0.13 -6.94
CA ILE A 83 -4.58 -0.94 -6.97
C ILE A 83 -5.03 -2.04 -7.91
N MET A 84 -6.26 -2.54 -7.73
CA MET A 84 -6.84 -3.55 -8.60
C MET A 84 -6.89 -3.08 -10.06
N MET A 85 -7.26 -1.83 -10.33
CA MET A 85 -7.26 -1.26 -11.67
C MET A 85 -5.87 -1.36 -12.34
N THR A 86 -4.81 -0.96 -11.62
CA THR A 86 -3.44 -1.03 -12.16
C THR A 86 -2.95 -2.46 -12.36
N THR A 87 -3.25 -3.35 -11.42
CA THR A 87 -2.88 -4.76 -11.49
C THR A 87 -3.56 -5.45 -12.67
N PHE A 88 -4.87 -5.25 -12.84
CA PHE A 88 -5.61 -5.85 -13.95
C PHE A 88 -5.17 -5.30 -15.30
N ALA A 89 -4.96 -3.97 -15.42
CA ALA A 89 -4.47 -3.38 -16.66
C ALA A 89 -3.13 -3.97 -17.09
N ALA A 90 -2.18 -4.10 -16.15
CA ALA A 90 -0.87 -4.66 -16.44
C ALA A 90 -0.92 -6.17 -16.67
N LEU A 91 -1.78 -6.92 -15.97
CA LEU A 91 -2.00 -8.35 -16.22
C LEU A 91 -2.54 -8.60 -17.63
N PHE A 92 -3.58 -7.88 -18.04
CA PHE A 92 -4.14 -8.04 -19.38
C PHE A 92 -3.18 -7.57 -20.47
N GLY A 93 -2.35 -6.55 -20.22
CA GLY A 93 -1.28 -6.15 -21.13
C GLY A 93 -0.14 -7.18 -21.25
N ALA A 94 0.18 -7.88 -20.16
CA ALA A 94 1.24 -8.88 -20.12
C ALA A 94 0.80 -10.28 -20.57
N MET A 95 -0.51 -10.59 -20.50
CA MET A 95 -1.08 -11.87 -20.92
C MET A 95 -0.70 -12.26 -22.37
N PRO A 96 -0.93 -11.43 -23.40
CA PRO A 96 -0.57 -11.81 -24.78
C PRO A 96 0.94 -11.93 -24.97
N ILE A 97 1.75 -11.23 -24.17
CA ILE A 97 3.21 -11.31 -24.21
C ILE A 97 3.70 -12.64 -23.61
N ALA A 98 3.07 -13.09 -22.52
CA ALA A 98 3.40 -14.32 -21.83
C ALA A 98 3.00 -15.58 -22.61
N PHE A 99 1.86 -15.54 -23.32
CA PHE A 99 1.35 -16.69 -24.10
C PHE A 99 1.61 -16.59 -25.61
N GLY A 100 2.29 -15.53 -26.06
CA GLY A 100 2.62 -15.34 -27.46
C GLY A 100 3.53 -16.47 -27.99
N GLN A 101 3.15 -17.03 -29.14
CA GLN A 101 3.92 -18.04 -29.87
C GLN A 101 4.35 -17.43 -31.22
N GLY A 102 5.62 -17.59 -31.60
CA GLY A 102 6.18 -17.02 -32.84
C GLY A 102 7.62 -16.55 -32.70
N GLY A 103 8.16 -15.90 -33.74
CA GLY A 103 9.53 -15.37 -33.74
C GLY A 103 9.79 -14.40 -32.59
N GLY A 104 10.83 -14.65 -31.80
CA GLY A 104 11.18 -13.86 -30.62
C GLY A 104 10.35 -14.15 -29.36
N ALA A 105 9.57 -15.24 -29.34
CA ALA A 105 8.83 -15.68 -28.15
C ALA A 105 9.77 -15.99 -26.96
N GLU A 106 10.96 -16.51 -27.23
CA GLU A 106 12.02 -16.74 -26.23
C GLU A 106 12.42 -15.49 -25.44
N LEU A 107 12.24 -14.31 -26.04
CA LEU A 107 12.54 -13.02 -25.41
C LEU A 107 11.30 -12.44 -24.71
N ARG A 108 10.11 -12.64 -25.28
CA ARG A 108 8.85 -12.04 -24.80
C ARG A 108 8.23 -12.82 -23.64
N GLN A 109 8.25 -14.15 -23.69
CA GLN A 109 7.62 -14.98 -22.67
C GLN A 109 8.22 -14.77 -21.26
N PRO A 110 9.55 -14.76 -21.06
CA PRO A 110 10.12 -14.52 -19.74
C PRO A 110 9.74 -13.15 -19.16
N LEU A 111 9.63 -12.13 -20.01
CA LEU A 111 9.18 -10.79 -19.63
C LEU A 111 7.73 -10.79 -19.15
N GLY A 112 6.83 -11.36 -19.95
CA GLY A 112 5.40 -11.40 -19.63
C GLY A 112 5.13 -12.20 -18.36
N ILE A 113 5.79 -13.35 -18.21
CA ILE A 113 5.66 -14.23 -17.04
C ILE A 113 6.19 -13.56 -15.77
N ALA A 114 7.35 -12.92 -15.84
CA ALA A 114 7.88 -12.14 -14.73
C ALA A 114 6.88 -11.07 -14.29
N ILE A 115 6.30 -10.31 -15.23
CA ILE A 115 5.31 -9.27 -14.93
C ILE A 115 4.04 -9.84 -14.30
N ILE A 116 3.46 -10.90 -14.86
CA ILE A 116 2.21 -11.49 -14.35
C ILE A 116 2.41 -12.02 -12.93
N GLY A 117 3.44 -12.83 -12.71
CA GLY A 117 3.69 -13.42 -11.40
C GLY A 117 4.18 -12.40 -10.37
N GLY A 118 5.04 -11.49 -10.81
CA GLY A 118 5.47 -10.36 -10.00
C GLY A 118 4.30 -9.53 -9.53
N LEU A 119 3.37 -9.13 -10.40
CA LEU A 119 2.22 -8.34 -9.97
C LEU A 119 1.30 -9.11 -9.04
N LEU A 120 0.96 -10.36 -9.35
CA LEU A 120 0.05 -11.14 -8.52
C LEU A 120 0.62 -11.34 -7.12
N ILE A 121 1.82 -11.89 -7.01
CA ILE A 121 2.37 -12.23 -5.69
C ILE A 121 2.77 -10.98 -4.92
N SER A 122 3.41 -10.03 -5.60
CA SER A 122 3.94 -8.83 -4.94
C SER A 122 2.83 -7.87 -4.56
N GLN A 123 1.76 -7.73 -5.34
CA GLN A 123 0.69 -6.81 -4.99
C GLN A 123 -0.05 -7.26 -3.73
N TRP A 124 -0.27 -8.57 -3.58
CA TRP A 124 -0.85 -9.15 -2.36
C TRP A 124 0.10 -8.98 -1.17
N LEU A 125 1.38 -9.30 -1.37
CA LEU A 125 2.37 -9.17 -0.30
C LEU A 125 2.53 -7.71 0.14
N THR A 126 2.57 -6.75 -0.80
CA THR A 126 2.66 -5.32 -0.49
C THR A 126 1.39 -4.81 0.20
N LEU A 127 0.19 -5.17 -0.27
CA LEU A 127 -1.06 -4.75 0.37
C LEU A 127 -1.16 -5.18 1.83
N TYR A 128 -0.58 -6.33 2.18
CA TYR A 128 -0.54 -6.81 3.57
C TYR A 128 0.65 -6.26 4.35
N THR A 129 1.83 -6.22 3.73
CA THR A 129 3.09 -5.84 4.40
C THR A 129 3.15 -4.34 4.69
N THR A 130 2.67 -3.50 3.78
CA THR A 130 2.67 -2.03 3.96
C THR A 130 1.91 -1.56 5.21
N PRO A 131 0.65 -1.96 5.46
CA PRO A 131 -0.06 -1.52 6.67
C PRO A 131 0.58 -2.08 7.94
N VAL A 132 1.08 -3.33 7.90
CA VAL A 132 1.77 -3.94 9.04
C VAL A 132 3.05 -3.15 9.37
N ILE A 133 3.92 -2.89 8.39
CA ILE A 133 5.16 -2.14 8.61
C ILE A 133 4.84 -0.72 9.09
N TYR A 134 3.83 -0.05 8.53
CA TYR A 134 3.42 1.29 8.98
C TYR A 134 3.05 1.31 10.47
N LEU A 135 2.22 0.35 10.92
CA LEU A 135 1.84 0.24 12.34
C LEU A 135 3.01 -0.14 13.25
N TYR A 136 3.92 -1.00 12.78
CA TYR A 136 5.13 -1.34 13.52
C TYR A 136 6.04 -0.12 13.71
N LEU A 137 6.21 0.69 12.66
CA LEU A 137 7.03 1.89 12.71
C LEU A 137 6.39 2.98 13.58
N ASP A 138 5.07 3.13 13.57
CA ASP A 138 4.38 4.00 14.51
C ASP A 138 4.59 3.55 15.96
N ARG A 139 4.43 2.25 16.25
CA ARG A 139 4.67 1.71 17.61
C ARG A 139 6.13 1.90 18.04
N LEU A 140 7.08 1.71 17.13
CA LEU A 140 8.50 1.94 17.35
C LEU A 140 8.80 3.43 17.60
N SER A 141 8.20 4.32 16.81
CA SER A 141 8.28 5.77 16.97
C SER A 141 7.75 6.22 18.33
N ARG A 142 6.62 5.67 18.80
CA ARG A 142 6.08 5.92 20.15
C ARG A 142 6.99 5.39 21.26
N TRP A 143 7.59 4.21 21.08
CA TRP A 143 8.53 3.63 22.04
C TRP A 143 9.84 4.43 22.16
N LEU A 144 10.41 4.88 21.03
CA LEU A 144 11.59 5.76 21.00
C LEU A 144 11.25 7.21 21.41
N GLY A 145 10.07 7.69 21.07
CA GLY A 145 9.50 8.98 21.45
C GLY A 145 9.13 9.09 22.93
N SER A 146 8.98 7.98 23.63
CA SER A 146 8.90 7.97 25.10
C SER A 146 10.20 8.48 25.78
N ARG A 147 11.28 8.75 25.02
CA ARG A 147 12.45 9.51 25.47
C ARG A 147 12.51 10.96 24.99
N ARG A 148 11.58 11.41 24.13
CA ARG A 148 11.44 12.80 23.66
C ARG A 148 9.96 13.13 23.53
N GLY A 149 9.37 13.58 24.64
CA GLY A 149 7.94 13.85 24.76
C GLY A 149 7.40 14.79 23.68
N ALA A 150 6.25 14.42 23.13
CA ALA A 150 5.23 15.36 22.68
C ALA A 150 3.86 14.74 23.02
N PRO A 151 3.02 15.40 23.81
CA PRO A 151 1.86 14.79 24.43
C PRO A 151 0.67 14.73 23.47
N SER A 152 0.04 13.57 23.41
CA SER A 152 -1.32 13.36 22.94
C SER A 152 -2.32 14.11 23.84
N ARG A 153 -2.45 15.43 23.65
CA ARG A 153 -3.39 16.29 24.40
C ARG A 153 -4.68 16.63 23.65
N LEU A 154 -4.90 16.11 22.44
CA LEU A 154 -6.11 16.42 21.67
C LEU A 154 -7.22 15.35 21.74
N ALA A 155 -6.95 14.16 22.29
CA ALA A 155 -7.97 13.11 22.39
C ALA A 155 -8.91 13.26 23.62
N ASP A 156 -8.47 13.93 24.69
CA ASP A 156 -9.27 14.11 25.91
C ASP A 156 -10.28 15.27 25.82
N ALA A 157 -10.20 16.13 24.79
CA ALA A 157 -11.10 17.28 24.64
C ALA A 157 -12.41 16.96 23.86
N MET A 158 -12.51 15.78 23.24
CA MET A 158 -13.68 15.40 22.42
C MET A 158 -14.66 14.43 23.12
N THR A 159 -14.35 13.98 24.33
CA THR A 159 -15.21 13.13 25.17
C THR A 159 -16.17 13.92 26.06
N ASP A 160 -16.01 15.24 26.19
CA ASP A 160 -16.94 16.10 26.93
C ASP A 160 -18.09 16.57 26.02
N ARG A 161 -18.97 15.62 25.65
CA ARG A 161 -20.30 15.99 25.15
C ARG A 161 -21.24 16.14 26.35
N PRO A 162 -21.73 17.34 26.67
CA PRO A 162 -22.89 17.44 27.55
C PRO A 162 -24.13 16.93 26.80
N ARG A 163 -24.70 15.82 27.28
CA ARG A 163 -26.14 15.53 27.18
C ARG A 163 -26.82 16.11 28.44
N PRO A 164 -28.15 16.25 28.55
CA PRO A 164 -29.23 16.55 27.58
C PRO A 164 -30.18 17.67 28.12
N VAL A 165 -31.19 18.16 27.37
CA VAL A 165 -32.52 18.51 27.95
C VAL A 165 -33.60 18.23 26.89
N LEU A 166 -34.45 17.24 27.18
CA LEU A 166 -35.77 17.05 26.59
C LEU A 166 -36.76 18.06 27.21
N ALA A 167 -37.81 18.39 26.46
CA ALA A 167 -39.06 19.06 26.90
C ALA A 167 -38.95 20.60 27.00
N GLU A 168 -39.82 21.45 26.44
CA GLU A 168 -41.16 21.30 25.85
C GLU A 168 -41.35 22.39 24.77
N ASP A 169 -42.14 22.07 23.75
CA ASP A 169 -42.92 23.08 23.02
C ASP A 169 -44.29 23.11 23.71
N PRO A 170 -44.84 24.28 24.07
CA PRO A 170 -46.03 24.67 23.34
C PRO A 170 -46.21 26.18 23.11
N HIS A 171 -46.76 26.49 21.94
CA HIS A 171 -47.80 27.49 21.66
C HIS A 171 -48.32 28.41 22.80
N GLY A 172 -48.41 29.71 22.49
CA GLY A 172 -49.33 30.68 23.11
C GLY A 172 -48.74 32.09 23.13
N ALA A 173 -48.99 32.93 22.13
CA ALA A 173 -50.05 33.94 22.16
C ALA A 173 -49.87 34.98 23.28
N GLU A 174 -49.25 36.13 22.96
CA GLU A 174 -49.82 37.49 22.91
C GLU A 174 -48.72 38.54 22.70
#